data_AF-A0A4V2S8Z9-F1
#
_entry.id   AF-A0A4V2S8Z9-F1
#
_cell.length_a   1.000
_cell.length_b   1.000
_cell.length_c   1.000
_cell.angle_alpha   90.00
_cell.angle_beta   90.00
_cell.angle_gamma   90.00
#
_symmetry.space_group_name_H-M   'P 1'
#
loop_
_entity.id
_entity.type
_entity.pdbx_description
1 polymer ?
#
loop_
_entity_poly.entity_id
_entity_poly.type
_entity_poly.pdbx_seq_one_letter_code
_entity_poly.pdbx_strand_id
1 'polypeptide(L)'
;MTGLARVLDDVLTVVTTTEQDTSWTRRWDTADEMVRELSDHRDRVRLGDLSTLPELKFLFAPTGPLQDVSLSSGWGELFLRLAERFDGAYAEIMDS
;
A
#
# COMPACT_ATOMS: atom_id res chain seq x y z
N MET A 1 10.15 -1.83 -14.58
CA MET A 1 9.20 -1.87 -13.45
C MET A 1 9.88 -1.26 -12.24
N THR A 2 9.40 -0.11 -11.79
CA THR A 2 9.89 0.66 -10.63
C THR A 2 9.72 -0.17 -9.33
N GLY A 3 10.62 -0.01 -8.35
CA GLY A 3 10.54 -0.73 -7.06
C GLY A 3 9.18 -0.59 -6.38
N LEU A 4 8.61 0.61 -6.43
CA LEU A 4 7.33 0.96 -5.82
C LEU A 4 6.16 0.15 -6.40
N ALA A 5 6.11 -0.05 -7.72
CA ALA A 5 5.08 -0.84 -8.37
C ALA A 5 5.11 -2.32 -7.92
N ARG A 6 6.30 -2.87 -7.66
CA ARG A 6 6.44 -4.24 -7.15
C ARG A 6 5.92 -4.38 -5.72
N VAL A 7 6.17 -3.39 -4.87
CA VAL A 7 5.63 -3.38 -3.51
C VAL A 7 4.10 -3.33 -3.55
N LEU A 8 3.52 -2.52 -4.43
CA LEU A 8 2.07 -2.45 -4.61
C LEU A 8 1.48 -3.75 -5.17
N ASP A 9 2.17 -4.43 -6.09
CA ASP A 9 1.75 -5.76 -6.58
C ASP A 9 1.72 -6.80 -5.45
N ASP A 10 2.71 -6.77 -4.55
CA ASP A 10 2.76 -7.68 -3.40
C ASP A 10 1.66 -7.36 -2.38
N VAL A 11 1.41 -6.08 -2.09
CA VAL A 11 0.27 -5.66 -1.24
C VAL A 11 -1.05 -6.11 -1.85
N LEU A 12 -1.25 -5.87 -3.15
CA LEU A 12 -2.46 -6.30 -3.87
C LEU A 12 -2.64 -7.82 -3.82
N THR A 13 -1.56 -8.58 -3.89
CA THR A 13 -1.61 -10.03 -3.72
C THR A 13 -2.12 -10.41 -2.33
N VAL A 14 -1.64 -9.78 -1.26
CA VAL A 14 -2.13 -10.02 0.10
C VAL A 14 -3.60 -9.66 0.21
N VAL A 15 -3.98 -8.44 -0.19
CA VAL A 15 -5.33 -7.93 0.05
C VAL A 15 -6.42 -8.60 -0.79
N THR A 16 -6.04 -9.29 -1.86
CA THR A 16 -6.97 -10.06 -2.73
C THR A 16 -7.00 -11.55 -2.43
N THR A 17 -6.07 -12.07 -1.62
CA THR A 17 -6.00 -13.52 -1.29
C THR A 17 -6.43 -13.84 0.14
N THR A 18 -6.58 -12.83 0.99
CA THR A 18 -7.12 -13.00 2.35
C THR A 18 -8.31 -12.08 2.58
N GLU A 19 -9.17 -12.42 3.54
CA GLU A 19 -10.22 -11.52 4.02
C GLU A 19 -9.58 -10.29 4.67
N GLN A 20 -10.16 -9.10 4.45
CA GLN A 20 -9.67 -7.84 4.98
C GLN A 20 -10.69 -7.25 5.95
N ASP A 21 -10.24 -6.87 7.14
CA ASP A 21 -11.02 -6.13 8.12
C ASP A 21 -10.69 -4.63 8.01
N THR A 22 -11.55 -3.89 7.32
CA THR A 22 -11.45 -2.42 7.18
C THR A 22 -12.09 -1.63 8.34
N SER A 23 -12.64 -2.30 9.36
CA SER A 23 -13.41 -1.65 10.44
C SER A 23 -12.58 -0.69 11.31
N TRP A 24 -11.25 -0.84 11.29
CA TRP A 24 -10.32 -0.07 12.10
C TRP A 24 -9.76 1.18 11.40
N THR A 25 -10.11 1.39 10.13
CA THR A 25 -9.72 2.59 9.38
C THR A 25 -10.93 3.38 8.93
N ARG A 26 -10.78 4.70 8.76
CA ARG A 26 -11.79 5.55 8.11
C ARG A 26 -11.54 5.74 6.61
N ARG A 27 -10.49 5.11 6.07
CA ARG A 27 -10.09 5.31 4.67
C ARG A 27 -11.01 4.58 3.69
N TRP A 28 -11.46 3.38 4.05
CA TRP A 28 -12.25 2.52 3.19
C TRP A 28 -13.43 1.94 3.97
N ASP A 29 -14.61 1.98 3.38
CA ASP A 29 -15.79 1.33 3.93
C ASP A 29 -15.77 -0.18 3.60
N THR A 30 -15.08 -0.56 2.51
CA THR A 30 -14.99 -1.95 2.04
C THR A 30 -13.60 -2.33 1.55
N ALA A 31 -13.28 -3.62 1.59
CA ALA A 31 -12.07 -4.18 1.00
C ALA A 31 -11.96 -3.88 -0.51
N ASP A 32 -13.08 -3.87 -1.23
CA ASP A 32 -13.11 -3.58 -2.68
C ASP A 32 -12.72 -2.12 -2.99
N GLU A 33 -13.05 -1.16 -2.13
CA GLU A 33 -12.56 0.22 -2.24
C GLU A 33 -11.06 0.30 -2.06
N MET A 34 -10.54 -0.37 -1.04
CA MET A 34 -9.10 -0.47 -0.80
C MET A 34 -8.36 -1.07 -2.00
N VAL A 35 -8.83 -2.20 -2.51
CA VAL A 35 -8.22 -2.88 -3.67
C VAL A 35 -8.24 -1.99 -4.91
N ARG A 36 -9.36 -1.28 -5.16
CA ARG A 36 -9.47 -0.35 -6.30
C ARG A 36 -8.50 0.80 -6.19
N GLU A 37 -8.40 1.44 -5.02
CA GLU A 37 -7.48 2.55 -4.80
C GLU A 37 -6.01 2.12 -4.94
N LEU A 38 -5.63 1.00 -4.32
CA LEU A 38 -4.27 0.46 -4.43
C LEU A 38 -3.92 0.08 -5.87
N SER A 39 -4.90 -0.44 -6.63
CA SER A 39 -4.73 -0.77 -8.05
C SER A 39 -4.52 0.49 -8.90
N ASP A 40 -5.28 1.57 -8.64
CA ASP A 40 -5.10 2.86 -9.32
C ASP A 40 -3.71 3.43 -9.05
N HIS A 41 -3.28 3.47 -7.79
CA HIS A 41 -1.92 3.90 -7.44
C HIS A 41 -0.85 3.06 -8.14
N ARG A 42 -1.02 1.74 -8.18
CA ARG A 42 -0.10 0.82 -8.85
C ARG A 42 0.02 1.11 -10.34
N ASP A 43 -1.11 1.34 -11.01
CA ASP A 43 -1.13 1.63 -12.44
C ASP A 43 -0.53 3.01 -12.75
N ARG A 44 -0.80 4.03 -11.94
CA ARG A 44 -0.19 5.36 -12.05
C ARG A 44 1.33 5.32 -11.88
N VAL A 45 1.83 4.59 -10.88
CA VAL A 45 3.27 4.38 -10.68
C VAL A 45 3.90 3.67 -11.89
N ARG A 46 3.23 2.68 -12.48
CA ARG A 46 3.72 1.99 -13.70
C ARG A 46 3.79 2.90 -14.92
N LEU A 47 2.92 3.91 -15.00
CA LEU A 47 2.93 4.95 -16.03
C LEU A 47 3.94 6.07 -15.75
N GLY A 48 4.64 6.04 -14.61
CA GLY A 48 5.59 7.08 -14.21
C GLY A 48 4.92 8.32 -13.62
N ASP A 49 3.62 8.26 -13.29
CA ASP A 49 2.93 9.35 -12.61
C ASP A 49 3.28 9.35 -11.12
N LEU A 50 4.19 10.25 -10.74
CA LEU A 50 4.66 10.41 -9.36
C LEU A 50 3.75 11.30 -8.51
N SER A 51 2.67 11.86 -9.06
CA SER A 51 1.73 12.68 -8.25
C SER A 51 1.02 11.89 -7.16
N THR A 52 1.03 10.56 -7.25
CA THR A 52 0.47 9.63 -6.26
C THR A 52 1.35 9.37 -5.05
N LEU A 53 2.63 9.78 -5.07
CA LEU A 53 3.60 9.49 -4.02
C LEU A 53 3.20 9.99 -2.62
N PRO A 54 2.65 11.21 -2.44
CA PRO A 54 2.24 11.68 -1.12
C PRO A 54 1.14 10.81 -0.51
N GLU A 55 0.19 10.35 -1.33
CA GLU A 55 -0.89 9.49 -0.88
C GLU A 55 -0.36 8.12 -0.47
N LEU A 56 0.50 7.53 -1.29
CA LEU A 56 1.15 6.26 -0.96
C LEU A 56 1.94 6.35 0.34
N LYS A 57 2.67 7.46 0.56
CA LYS A 57 3.40 7.69 1.82
C LYS A 57 2.46 7.74 3.02
N PHE A 58 1.28 8.35 2.88
CA PHE A 58 0.25 8.36 3.91
C PHE A 58 -0.31 6.95 4.19
N LEU A 59 -0.62 6.18 3.14
CA LEU A 59 -1.15 4.82 3.28
C LEU A 59 -0.20 3.89 4.04
N PHE A 60 1.10 3.99 3.79
CA PHE A 60 2.15 3.16 4.41
C PHE A 60 2.72 3.72 5.72
N ALA A 61 2.29 4.91 6.17
CA ALA A 61 2.82 5.54 7.37
C ALA A 61 2.60 4.67 8.62
N PRO A 62 3.44 4.82 9.67
CA PRO A 62 3.13 4.28 10.98
C PRO A 62 1.75 4.78 11.45
N THR A 63 0.93 3.87 11.98
CA THR A 63 -0.49 4.08 12.32
C THR A 63 -1.33 4.60 11.15
N GLY A 64 -0.88 4.35 9.92
CA GLY A 64 -1.59 4.68 8.70
C GLY A 64 -2.63 3.62 8.33
N PRO A 65 -3.47 3.91 7.32
CA PRO A 65 -4.59 3.05 6.93
C PRO A 65 -4.19 1.59 6.67
N LEU A 66 -3.08 1.34 5.97
CA LEU A 66 -2.65 -0.03 5.69
C LEU A 66 -2.10 -0.73 6.93
N GLN A 67 -1.51 -0.01 7.88
CA GLN A 67 -1.07 -0.62 9.13
C GLN A 67 -2.28 -1.07 9.94
N ASP A 68 -3.30 -0.22 10.08
CA ASP A 68 -4.52 -0.56 10.82
C ASP A 68 -5.20 -1.80 10.23
N VAL A 69 -5.41 -1.82 8.91
CA VAL A 69 -5.98 -2.97 8.19
C VAL A 69 -5.10 -4.21 8.35
N SER A 70 -3.78 -4.08 8.30
CA SER A 70 -2.89 -5.23 8.44
C SER A 70 -2.96 -5.89 9.81
N LEU A 71 -3.12 -5.09 10.87
CA LEU A 71 -3.21 -5.59 12.23
C LEU A 71 -4.56 -6.27 12.46
N SER A 72 -5.66 -5.66 12.01
CA SER A 72 -7.00 -6.23 12.12
C SER A 72 -7.18 -7.49 11.26
N SER A 73 -6.51 -7.54 10.11
CA SER A 73 -6.60 -8.66 9.15
C SER A 73 -5.53 -9.74 9.36
N GLY A 74 -4.70 -9.64 10.41
CA GLY A 74 -3.75 -10.67 10.81
C GLY A 74 -2.45 -10.77 9.99
N TRP A 75 -2.12 -9.77 9.19
CA TRP A 75 -0.89 -9.74 8.37
C TRP A 75 0.08 -8.61 8.75
N GLY A 76 -0.02 -8.06 9.97
CA GLY A 76 0.81 -6.96 10.46
C GLY A 76 2.33 -7.17 10.38
N GLU A 77 2.84 -8.38 10.64
CA GLU A 77 4.27 -8.66 10.47
C GLU A 77 4.72 -8.59 9.01
N LEU A 78 3.85 -9.02 8.09
CA LEU A 78 4.11 -8.92 6.66
C LEU A 78 4.05 -7.46 6.20
N PHE A 79 3.12 -6.67 6.77
CA PHE A 79 3.06 -5.22 6.52
C PHE A 79 4.38 -4.53 6.85
N LEU A 80 5.02 -4.83 7.98
CA LEU A 80 6.30 -4.21 8.35
C LEU A 80 7.38 -4.46 7.28
N ARG A 81 7.46 -5.67 6.73
CA ARG A 81 8.40 -6.01 5.64
C ARG A 81 8.04 -5.30 4.34
N LEU A 82 6.75 -5.13 4.04
CA LEU A 82 6.29 -4.41 2.86
C LEU A 82 6.53 -2.90 2.99
N ALA A 83 6.36 -2.33 4.18
CA ALA A 83 6.62 -0.93 4.49
C ALA A 83 8.12 -0.60 4.40
N GLU A 84 9.00 -1.46 4.93
CA GLU A 84 10.45 -1.28 4.77
C GLU A 84 10.87 -1.27 3.29
N ARG A 85 10.30 -2.17 2.48
CA ARG A 85 10.53 -2.21 1.03
C ARG A 85 9.95 -0.99 0.32
N PHE A 86 8.80 -0.49 0.79
CA PHE A 86 8.20 0.74 0.30
C PHE A 86 9.13 1.93 0.53
N ASP A 87 9.63 2.10 1.77
CA ASP A 87 10.52 3.20 2.14
C ASP A 87 11.79 3.22 1.28
N GLY A 88 12.40 2.05 1.05
CA GLY A 88 13.57 1.93 0.17
C GLY A 88 13.26 2.34 -1.27
N ALA A 89 12.17 1.81 -1.85
CA ALA A 89 11.77 2.14 -3.21
C ALA A 89 11.31 3.61 -3.37
N TYR A 90 10.74 4.20 -2.32
CA TYR A 90 10.35 5.61 -2.29
C TYR A 90 11.59 6.51 -2.26
N ALA A 91 12.59 6.19 -1.44
CA ALA A 91 13.84 6.94 -1.34
C ALA A 91 14.60 6.96 -2.69
N GLU A 92 14.67 5.82 -3.39
CA GLU A 92 15.27 5.74 -4.73
C GLU A 92 14.67 6.75 -5.72
N ILE A 93 13.35 6.99 -5.65
CA ILE A 93 12.66 7.95 -6.52
C ILE A 93 12.94 9.40 -6.08
N MET A 94 13.01 9.67 -4.79
CA MET A 94 13.26 11.02 -4.28
C MET A 94 14.71 11.48 -4.43
N ASP A 95 15.64 10.54 -4.49
CA ASP A 95 17.07 10.79 -4.68
C ASP A 95 17.49 10.80 -6.17
N SER A 96 16.55 10.56 -7.09
CA SER A 96 16.73 10.57 -8.56
C SER A 96 16.49 11.94 -9.19
#